data_AF-A0A7Y5NXB2-F1
#
_entry.id   AF-A0A7Y5NXB2-F1
#
_cell.length_a   1.000
_cell.length_b   1.000
_cell.length_c   1.000
_cell.angle_alpha   90.00
_cell.angle_beta   90.00
_cell.angle_gamma   90.00
#
_symmetry.space_group_name_H-M   'P 1'
#
loop_
_entity.id
_entity.type
_entity.pdbx_description
1 polymer ?
#
loop_
_entity_poly.entity_id
_entity_poly.type
_entity_poly.pdbx_seq_one_letter_code
_entity_poly.pdbx_strand_id
1 'polypeptide(L)'
;MHTSQPLMALHQLTKLGLRIAALGLLGVSCCTGGGEAMRAGGDGDLVPQLPALPQAIELKKVVHDPPTPPWAPKDPAWSYVLAVDHGIRSDDGGKGGFLAPRAHGKHNGVDLLAPVGTPLVAACNGKAKSDKRGGYGNVVQLVCKLPDELGGDEGLHVSIFHAHLSKTSVPDHWTSIKAGARIGAVGKTGNASGPKIKPHLHLEMIVRESEKSALEERHSGSQPEAKEAADRFFELLDEHCLEPAKFKTQAPDVRRERRADPFVVLMCAAKPKPELTTPEGQDLRSAQVKWSSLYSAKGFDVDRGPR
;
A
#
# COMPACT_ATOMS: atom_id res chain seq x y z
N MET A 1 -25.04 -53.84 -32.28
CA MET A 1 -24.45 -54.34 -33.54
C MET A 1 -23.34 -53.37 -33.90
N HIS A 2 -22.11 -53.69 -33.48
CA HIS A 2 -20.97 -54.06 -34.34
C HIS A 2 -20.34 -52.84 -35.02
N THR A 3 -19.04 -52.54 -34.93
CA THR A 3 -17.89 -53.21 -34.30
C THR A 3 -16.66 -52.31 -34.49
N SER A 4 -15.79 -52.33 -33.48
CA SER A 4 -14.32 -52.43 -33.54
C SER A 4 -13.45 -51.39 -34.26
N GLN A 5 -12.52 -50.83 -33.47
CA GLN A 5 -11.18 -50.30 -33.85
C GLN A 5 -10.25 -51.46 -34.33
N PRO A 6 -8.87 -51.40 -34.36
CA PRO A 6 -7.86 -50.33 -34.16
C PRO A 6 -6.54 -50.49 -35.01
N LEU A 7 -5.44 -49.83 -34.57
CA LEU A 7 -3.99 -50.05 -34.80
C LEU A 7 -3.37 -49.56 -36.13
N MET A 8 -2.08 -49.17 -36.26
CA MET A 8 -0.96 -48.68 -35.44
C MET A 8 0.25 -48.61 -36.40
N ALA A 9 1.10 -47.58 -36.25
CA ALA A 9 2.55 -47.51 -36.52
C ALA A 9 3.16 -47.82 -37.91
N LEU A 10 4.05 -46.94 -38.42
CA LEU A 10 5.52 -47.13 -38.40
C LEU A 10 6.30 -45.96 -39.07
N HIS A 11 7.31 -45.47 -38.34
CA HIS A 11 8.65 -44.98 -38.74
C HIS A 11 9.04 -44.87 -40.25
N GLN A 12 9.67 -43.76 -40.66
CA GLN A 12 11.15 -43.63 -40.72
C GLN A 12 11.66 -42.28 -41.25
N LEU A 13 12.87 -41.94 -40.76
CA LEU A 13 13.73 -40.79 -41.05
C LEU A 13 14.36 -40.82 -42.46
N THR A 14 14.73 -39.64 -42.98
CA THR A 14 16.02 -39.36 -43.67
C THR A 14 16.10 -37.86 -44.05
N LYS A 15 17.03 -37.09 -43.45
CA LYS A 15 18.36 -36.68 -43.94
C LYS A 15 18.38 -35.74 -45.16
N LEU A 16 18.81 -34.50 -44.94
CA LEU A 16 19.66 -33.69 -45.81
C LEU A 16 20.43 -32.71 -44.90
N GLY A 17 21.74 -32.52 -44.92
CA GLY A 17 22.73 -32.78 -45.96
C GLY A 17 23.55 -31.50 -46.22
N LEU A 18 24.54 -31.30 -45.35
CA LEU A 18 25.64 -30.33 -45.25
C LEU A 18 26.34 -29.85 -46.56
N ARG A 19 26.83 -28.58 -46.59
CA ARG A 19 28.13 -28.12 -47.17
C ARG A 19 28.58 -26.85 -46.41
N ILE A 20 29.55 -26.87 -45.49
CA ILE A 20 31.03 -26.79 -45.61
C ILE A 20 31.56 -25.53 -46.33
N ALA A 21 32.25 -24.67 -45.58
CA ALA A 21 33.59 -24.19 -45.91
C ALA A 21 34.32 -23.76 -44.62
N ALA A 22 35.35 -24.52 -44.25
CA ALA A 22 36.33 -24.17 -43.24
C ALA A 22 37.58 -23.61 -43.94
N LEU A 23 38.23 -22.62 -43.34
CA LEU A 23 39.66 -22.40 -43.49
C LEU A 23 40.20 -22.00 -42.12
N GLY A 24 41.10 -22.84 -41.58
CA GLY A 24 41.78 -22.58 -40.32
C GLY A 24 43.04 -21.74 -40.51
N LEU A 25 43.60 -21.26 -39.39
CA LEU A 25 44.95 -21.63 -39.00
C LEU A 25 45.16 -21.40 -37.49
N LEU A 26 46.00 -22.27 -36.92
CA LEU A 26 46.35 -22.42 -35.53
C LEU A 26 47.26 -21.30 -34.98
N GLY A 27 47.27 -21.16 -33.66
CA GLY A 27 48.30 -20.44 -32.93
C GLY A 27 48.09 -20.50 -31.41
N VAL A 28 48.36 -21.66 -30.81
CA VAL A 28 48.43 -21.86 -29.36
C VAL A 28 49.60 -21.07 -28.77
N SER A 29 49.39 -20.36 -27.67
CA SER A 29 50.41 -20.24 -26.63
C SER A 29 49.75 -20.15 -25.26
N CYS A 30 50.07 -21.14 -24.44
CA CYS A 30 49.65 -21.31 -23.06
C CYS A 30 50.77 -20.78 -22.17
N CYS A 31 50.45 -19.90 -21.22
CA CYS A 31 51.27 -19.68 -20.03
C CYS A 31 50.32 -19.53 -18.84
N THR A 32 50.42 -20.50 -17.94
CA THR A 32 49.75 -20.57 -16.65
C THR A 32 50.54 -19.85 -15.57
N GLY A 33 49.84 -19.28 -14.60
CA GLY A 33 50.27 -19.30 -13.19
C GLY A 33 50.39 -17.94 -12.49
N GLY A 34 49.68 -17.81 -11.37
CA GLY A 34 49.99 -16.86 -10.29
C GLY A 34 48.81 -15.99 -9.88
N GLY A 35 48.03 -16.43 -8.89
CA GLY A 35 46.94 -15.64 -8.30
C GLY A 35 47.41 -14.67 -7.23
N GLU A 36 46.58 -13.68 -6.91
CA GLU A 36 46.30 -13.22 -5.55
C GLU A 36 45.14 -12.21 -5.51
N ALA A 37 44.18 -12.48 -4.61
CA ALA A 37 43.28 -11.58 -3.89
C ALA A 37 42.48 -10.49 -4.66
N MET A 38 41.24 -10.83 -5.05
CA MET A 38 40.15 -9.85 -5.13
C MET A 38 39.74 -9.43 -3.71
N ARG A 39 40.04 -8.19 -3.32
CA ARG A 39 39.38 -7.53 -2.20
C ARG A 39 38.03 -7.01 -2.66
N ALA A 40 36.98 -7.52 -2.04
CA ALA A 40 35.61 -7.05 -2.17
C ALA A 40 35.52 -5.57 -1.76
N GLY A 41 35.13 -4.71 -2.69
CA GLY A 41 34.65 -3.36 -2.40
C GLY A 41 33.26 -3.49 -1.78
N GLY A 42 33.03 -2.76 -0.68
CA GLY A 42 31.76 -2.76 0.04
C GLY A 42 30.61 -2.25 -0.84
N ASP A 43 29.58 -3.08 -0.95
CA ASP A 43 28.26 -2.68 -1.45
C ASP A 43 27.66 -1.69 -0.44
N GLY A 44 27.81 -0.40 -0.73
CA GLY A 44 26.93 0.61 -0.19
C GLY A 44 25.57 0.46 -0.85
N ASP A 45 24.54 0.14 -0.06
CA ASP A 45 23.14 0.09 -0.46
C ASP A 45 22.76 1.30 -1.33
N LEU A 46 22.71 1.09 -2.65
CA LEU A 46 22.21 2.09 -3.60
C LEU A 46 20.69 2.16 -3.47
N VAL A 47 20.21 2.96 -2.52
CA VAL A 47 18.80 3.39 -2.50
C VAL A 47 18.58 4.29 -3.71
N PRO A 48 17.71 3.93 -4.68
CA PRO A 48 17.48 4.78 -5.85
C PRO A 48 16.90 6.13 -5.41
N GLN A 49 17.56 7.22 -5.81
CA GLN A 49 17.09 8.57 -5.55
C GLN A 49 15.86 8.84 -6.43
N LEU A 50 14.68 8.80 -5.81
CA LEU A 50 13.40 9.04 -6.50
C LEU A 50 13.38 10.46 -7.09
N PRO A 51 12.76 10.66 -8.27
CA PRO A 51 12.73 11.96 -8.93
C PRO A 51 12.04 13.03 -8.06
N ALA A 52 12.64 14.20 -7.98
CA ALA A 52 12.07 15.35 -7.28
C ALA A 52 10.77 15.82 -7.97
N LEU A 53 9.71 16.04 -7.17
CA LEU A 53 8.43 16.55 -7.65
C LEU A 53 8.44 18.08 -7.82
N PRO A 54 7.54 18.64 -8.65
CA PRO A 54 7.20 20.07 -8.55
C PRO A 54 6.79 20.42 -7.11
N GLN A 55 7.07 21.66 -6.69
CA GLN A 55 6.86 22.11 -5.32
C GLN A 55 5.44 21.73 -4.87
N ALA A 56 5.37 20.86 -3.86
CA ALA A 56 4.13 20.58 -3.17
C ALA A 56 3.54 21.91 -2.71
N ILE A 57 2.21 21.97 -2.61
CA ILE A 57 1.53 23.06 -1.90
C ILE A 57 2.32 23.33 -0.62
N GLU A 58 2.79 24.56 -0.42
CA GLU A 58 3.63 24.87 0.73
C GLU A 58 2.75 24.89 1.98
N LEU A 59 2.79 23.78 2.69
CA LEU A 59 2.05 23.58 3.92
C LEU A 59 2.90 24.12 5.08
N LYS A 60 2.37 25.09 5.82
CA LYS A 60 3.04 25.63 7.01
C LYS A 60 2.65 24.81 8.23
N LYS A 61 3.63 24.48 9.08
CA LYS A 61 3.36 23.82 10.36
C LYS A 61 2.52 24.74 11.23
N VAL A 62 1.41 24.23 11.74
CA VAL A 62 0.64 24.90 12.78
C VAL A 62 1.28 24.53 14.12
N VAL A 63 1.58 25.54 14.93
CA VAL A 63 2.05 25.33 16.30
C VAL A 63 0.82 25.30 17.19
N HIS A 64 0.44 24.11 17.63
CA HIS A 64 -0.44 23.93 18.77
C HIS A 64 0.41 23.51 19.97
N ASP A 65 0.37 24.26 21.08
CA ASP A 65 0.98 23.86 22.36
C ASP A 65 0.12 22.75 23.01
N PRO A 66 0.70 21.62 23.51
CA PRO A 66 -0.02 20.35 23.55
C PRO A 66 -0.67 20.08 24.94
N PRO A 67 -1.54 19.05 25.04
CA PRO A 67 -1.01 17.72 25.23
C PRO A 67 -1.63 16.66 24.30
N THR A 68 -0.79 15.83 23.67
CA THR A 68 -1.14 14.43 23.40
C THR A 68 -0.18 13.60 24.27
N PRO A 69 -0.59 12.60 25.09
CA PRO A 69 -1.88 11.92 25.16
C PRO A 69 -2.36 11.59 26.62
N PRO A 70 -3.47 10.83 26.81
CA PRO A 70 -3.24 9.58 27.56
C PRO A 70 -3.89 8.37 26.87
N TRP A 71 -3.57 8.16 25.60
CA TRP A 71 -3.10 6.89 25.09
C TRP A 71 -2.43 7.12 23.72
N ALA A 72 -1.24 6.56 23.53
CA ALA A 72 -0.56 6.44 22.26
C ALA A 72 0.13 5.07 22.24
N PRO A 73 0.29 4.46 21.06
CA PRO A 73 1.13 3.27 20.94
C PRO A 73 2.53 3.60 21.49
N LYS A 74 3.14 2.64 22.17
CA LYS A 74 4.53 2.78 22.60
C LYS A 74 5.41 2.66 21.35
N ASP A 75 6.19 3.69 21.05
CA ASP A 75 7.19 3.69 19.96
C ASP A 75 6.67 3.25 18.57
N PRO A 76 5.61 3.87 18.02
CA PRO A 76 5.02 3.45 16.74
C PRO A 76 6.06 3.46 15.62
N ALA A 77 6.19 2.32 14.93
CA ALA A 77 7.19 2.10 13.89
C ALA A 77 6.82 2.75 12.55
N TRP A 78 5.54 3.01 12.30
CA TRP A 78 5.08 3.56 11.04
C TRP A 78 5.01 5.10 11.08
N SER A 79 5.04 5.70 9.90
CA SER A 79 4.72 7.10 9.62
C SER A 79 3.25 7.22 9.24
N TYR A 80 2.69 8.41 9.45
CA TYR A 80 1.44 8.84 8.82
C TYR A 80 1.51 8.72 7.29
N VAL A 81 0.34 8.63 6.62
CA VAL A 81 0.25 8.53 5.14
C VAL A 81 0.18 9.90 4.46
N LEU A 82 -0.56 10.85 5.06
CA LEU A 82 -0.65 12.22 4.58
C LEU A 82 -0.93 13.19 5.73
N ALA A 83 -0.50 14.44 5.61
CA ALA A 83 -0.57 15.40 6.70
C ALA A 83 -1.87 16.23 6.71
N VAL A 84 -2.52 16.40 5.55
CA VAL A 84 -3.74 17.24 5.38
C VAL A 84 -4.90 16.38 4.91
N ASP A 85 -5.76 15.97 5.85
CA ASP A 85 -7.07 15.39 5.57
C ASP A 85 -8.17 16.24 6.21
N HIS A 86 -9.31 16.31 5.54
CA HIS A 86 -10.52 16.99 5.97
C HIS A 86 -11.55 15.99 6.48
N GLY A 87 -11.12 14.89 7.10
CA GLY A 87 -12.05 13.83 7.48
C GLY A 87 -12.40 12.89 6.33
N ILE A 88 -13.56 12.27 6.49
CA ILE A 88 -14.06 11.23 5.61
C ILE A 88 -14.88 11.88 4.51
N ARG A 89 -14.61 11.50 3.26
CA ARG A 89 -15.42 11.96 2.12
C ARG A 89 -16.85 11.45 2.23
N SER A 90 -17.83 12.32 2.02
CA SER A 90 -19.23 11.99 1.83
C SER A 90 -19.87 13.03 0.91
N ASP A 91 -20.15 12.64 -0.33
CA ASP A 91 -20.72 13.52 -1.36
C ASP A 91 -21.77 12.77 -2.19
N ASP A 92 -22.27 13.39 -3.26
CA ASP A 92 -23.26 12.81 -4.18
C ASP A 92 -22.75 11.57 -4.93
N GLY A 93 -21.44 11.31 -4.90
CA GLY A 93 -20.82 10.07 -5.38
C GLY A 93 -20.80 8.95 -4.34
N GLY A 94 -21.29 9.20 -3.13
CA GLY A 94 -21.46 8.24 -2.05
C GLY A 94 -20.54 8.48 -0.85
N LYS A 95 -20.71 7.64 0.17
CA LYS A 95 -19.95 7.70 1.43
C LYS A 95 -18.57 7.05 1.28
N GLY A 96 -17.59 7.60 1.97
CA GLY A 96 -16.18 7.18 1.92
C GLY A 96 -15.71 6.36 3.12
N GLY A 97 -16.55 6.14 4.13
CA GLY A 97 -16.19 5.33 5.30
C GLY A 97 -15.94 3.86 4.96
N PHE A 98 -15.16 3.17 5.79
CA PHE A 98 -14.99 1.72 5.67
C PHE A 98 -16.34 1.01 5.76
N LEU A 99 -16.55 0.01 4.91
CA LEU A 99 -17.82 -0.71 4.77
C LEU A 99 -19.04 0.09 4.36
N ALA A 100 -18.85 1.35 3.91
CA ALA A 100 -19.94 2.13 3.34
C ALA A 100 -20.66 1.35 2.23
N PRO A 101 -22.01 1.36 2.18
CA PRO A 101 -22.78 0.62 1.18
C PRO A 101 -22.40 0.99 -0.25
N ARG A 102 -22.31 -0.02 -1.12
CA ARG A 102 -22.11 0.11 -2.57
C ARG A 102 -23.13 -0.77 -3.30
N ALA A 103 -23.43 -0.44 -4.56
CA ALA A 103 -24.36 -1.22 -5.39
C ALA A 103 -23.94 -2.70 -5.53
N HIS A 104 -22.63 -2.99 -5.48
CA HIS A 104 -22.07 -4.34 -5.64
C HIS A 104 -21.28 -4.80 -4.40
N GLY A 105 -21.63 -4.33 -3.21
CA GLY A 105 -21.03 -4.76 -1.96
C GLY A 105 -20.76 -3.62 -0.99
N LYS A 106 -19.53 -3.56 -0.50
CA LYS A 106 -19.11 -2.58 0.51
C LYS A 106 -17.82 -1.89 0.08
N HIS A 107 -17.61 -0.68 0.57
CA HIS A 107 -16.35 0.02 0.44
C HIS A 107 -15.25 -0.70 1.21
N ASN A 108 -14.13 -1.00 0.54
CA ASN A 108 -13.03 -1.83 1.03
C ASN A 108 -11.91 -1.06 1.74
N GLY A 109 -12.07 0.26 1.84
CA GLY A 109 -11.08 1.17 2.36
C GLY A 109 -11.74 2.40 2.98
N VAL A 110 -10.96 3.45 3.16
CA VAL A 110 -11.44 4.78 3.57
C VAL A 110 -11.06 5.82 2.52
N ASP A 111 -11.95 6.78 2.29
CA ASP A 111 -11.70 7.91 1.40
C ASP A 111 -11.34 9.15 2.25
N LEU A 112 -10.04 9.45 2.34
CA LEU A 112 -9.52 10.60 3.06
C LEU A 112 -9.66 11.83 2.17
N LEU A 113 -10.54 12.74 2.57
CA LEU A 113 -10.85 13.94 1.81
C LEU A 113 -9.66 14.90 1.85
N ALA A 114 -9.07 15.22 0.71
CA ALA A 114 -7.88 16.06 0.65
C ALA A 114 -7.76 16.74 -0.72
N PRO A 115 -7.15 17.94 -0.79
CA PRO A 115 -6.84 18.62 -2.05
C PRO A 115 -6.06 17.75 -3.03
N VAL A 116 -6.36 17.87 -4.33
CA VAL A 116 -5.49 17.32 -5.38
C VAL A 116 -4.08 17.88 -5.20
N GLY A 117 -3.07 17.02 -5.29
CA GLY A 117 -1.67 17.40 -5.10
C GLY A 117 -1.16 17.26 -3.67
N THR A 118 -2.04 16.96 -2.69
CA THR A 118 -1.61 16.69 -1.31
C THR A 118 -0.58 15.54 -1.29
N PRO A 119 0.63 15.77 -0.76
CA PRO A 119 1.68 14.75 -0.70
C PRO A 119 1.26 13.49 0.05
N LEU A 120 1.63 12.32 -0.49
CA LEU A 120 1.55 11.04 0.19
C LEU A 120 2.95 10.51 0.49
N VAL A 121 3.11 9.94 1.68
CA VAL A 121 4.34 9.27 2.10
C VAL A 121 4.08 7.81 2.43
N ALA A 122 5.12 6.98 2.32
CA ALA A 122 5.05 5.58 2.72
C ALA A 122 4.86 5.48 4.23
N ALA A 123 3.82 4.76 4.67
CA ALA A 123 3.60 4.52 6.09
C ALA A 123 4.74 3.72 6.74
N CYS A 124 5.44 2.88 5.99
CA CYS A 124 6.34 1.89 6.56
C CYS A 124 7.51 1.58 5.64
N ASN A 125 8.55 0.99 6.22
CA ASN A 125 9.64 0.40 5.44
C ASN A 125 9.10 -0.84 4.72
N GLY A 126 9.47 -1.00 3.45
CA GLY A 126 9.00 -2.14 2.66
C GLY A 126 9.30 -2.01 1.19
N LYS A 127 8.39 -2.51 0.35
CA LYS A 127 8.48 -2.43 -1.11
C LYS A 127 7.27 -1.71 -1.67
N ALA A 128 7.48 -0.82 -2.63
CA ALA A 128 6.41 -0.13 -3.33
C ALA A 128 6.52 -0.33 -4.85
N LYS A 129 5.37 -0.32 -5.51
CA LYS A 129 5.28 -0.17 -6.98
C LYS A 129 4.07 0.69 -7.34
N SER A 130 4.17 1.38 -8.46
CA SER A 130 3.05 2.06 -9.08
C SER A 130 2.34 1.17 -10.10
N ASP A 131 1.08 1.48 -10.36
CA ASP A 131 0.26 0.78 -11.34
C ASP A 131 -0.91 1.68 -11.77
N LYS A 132 -1.67 1.26 -12.77
CA LYS A 132 -2.95 1.88 -13.14
C LYS A 132 -4.03 0.81 -13.20
N ARG A 133 -4.99 0.88 -12.28
CA ARG A 133 -5.97 -0.20 -12.06
C ARG A 133 -7.41 0.29 -12.19
N GLY A 134 -7.95 0.25 -13.41
CA GLY A 134 -9.39 0.49 -13.66
C GLY A 134 -9.98 1.64 -12.83
N GLY A 135 -10.96 1.32 -11.99
CA GLY A 135 -11.62 2.27 -11.10
C GLY A 135 -10.71 2.98 -10.09
N TYR A 136 -9.58 2.39 -9.69
CA TYR A 136 -8.63 3.02 -8.75
C TYR A 136 -7.83 4.14 -9.44
N GLY A 137 -7.77 4.14 -10.77
CA GLY A 137 -6.92 5.09 -11.50
C GLY A 137 -5.45 4.79 -11.25
N ASN A 138 -4.65 5.83 -11.04
CA ASN A 138 -3.25 5.66 -10.66
C ASN A 138 -3.19 5.19 -9.21
N VAL A 139 -2.39 4.15 -8.95
CA VAL A 139 -2.26 3.53 -7.64
C VAL A 139 -0.80 3.34 -7.27
N VAL A 140 -0.51 3.42 -5.98
CA VAL A 140 0.72 2.86 -5.39
C VAL A 140 0.34 1.73 -4.45
N GLN A 141 0.89 0.55 -4.69
CA GLN A 141 0.84 -0.57 -3.76
C GLN A 141 2.11 -0.56 -2.92
N LEU A 142 1.96 -0.43 -1.61
CA LEU A 142 3.02 -0.49 -0.62
C LEU A 142 2.86 -1.79 0.18
N VAL A 143 3.89 -2.61 0.25
CA VAL A 143 3.92 -3.83 1.05
C VAL A 143 4.93 -3.65 2.17
N CYS A 144 4.49 -3.91 3.39
CA CYS A 144 5.32 -3.80 4.59
C CYS A 144 5.07 -4.96 5.54
N LYS A 145 6.08 -5.24 6.38
CA LYS A 145 5.90 -6.00 7.60
C LYS A 145 4.98 -5.20 8.55
N LEU A 146 4.04 -5.87 9.21
CA LEU A 146 3.29 -5.25 10.30
C LEU A 146 4.22 -4.92 11.50
N PRO A 147 3.85 -3.98 12.39
CA PRO A 147 4.53 -3.84 13.69
C PRO A 147 4.55 -5.18 14.42
N ASP A 148 5.57 -5.42 15.24
CA ASP A 148 5.72 -6.71 15.94
C ASP A 148 4.52 -6.94 16.88
N GLU A 149 4.03 -5.90 17.56
CA GLU A 149 2.81 -5.94 18.40
C GLU A 149 1.54 -6.27 17.61
N LEU A 150 1.57 -6.17 16.28
CA LEU A 150 0.46 -6.51 15.38
C LEU A 150 0.81 -7.73 14.51
N GLY A 151 1.71 -8.59 15.00
CA GLY A 151 2.05 -9.88 14.40
C GLY A 151 3.15 -9.81 13.35
N GLY A 152 3.91 -8.73 13.31
CA GLY A 152 5.08 -8.62 12.43
C GLY A 152 6.10 -9.73 12.70
N ASP A 153 6.46 -9.96 13.95
CA ASP A 153 7.37 -11.03 14.38
C ASP A 153 6.85 -12.44 14.06
N GLU A 154 5.53 -12.59 13.96
CA GLU A 154 4.84 -13.79 13.44
C GLU A 154 4.85 -13.89 11.91
N GLY A 155 5.46 -12.94 11.21
CA GLY A 155 5.59 -12.93 9.75
C GLY A 155 4.42 -12.25 9.03
N LEU A 156 3.49 -11.62 9.73
CA LEU A 156 2.37 -10.92 9.11
C LEU A 156 2.83 -9.67 8.37
N HIS A 157 2.21 -9.46 7.21
CA HIS A 157 2.46 -8.33 6.32
C HIS A 157 1.16 -7.63 5.96
N VAL A 158 1.28 -6.40 5.49
CA VAL A 158 0.17 -5.64 4.94
C VAL A 158 0.46 -5.27 3.48
N SER A 159 -0.56 -5.32 2.63
CA SER A 159 -0.58 -4.62 1.34
C SER A 159 -1.47 -3.39 1.46
N ILE A 160 -0.91 -2.22 1.23
CA ILE A 160 -1.56 -0.92 1.34
C ILE A 160 -1.73 -0.32 -0.06
N PHE A 161 -2.97 -0.06 -0.48
CA PHE A 161 -3.27 0.56 -1.76
C PHE A 161 -3.59 2.04 -1.58
N HIS A 162 -2.86 2.90 -2.29
CA HIS A 162 -3.08 4.34 -2.37
C HIS A 162 -3.62 4.68 -3.75
N ALA A 163 -4.92 4.95 -3.87
CA ALA A 163 -5.60 5.08 -5.15
C ALA A 163 -6.09 6.51 -5.44
N HIS A 164 -6.59 6.69 -6.66
CA HIS A 164 -7.03 7.96 -7.27
C HIS A 164 -5.92 8.99 -7.44
N LEU A 165 -4.66 8.57 -7.42
CA LEU A 165 -3.51 9.47 -7.36
C LEU A 165 -3.43 10.36 -8.60
N SER A 166 -3.04 11.62 -8.41
CA SER A 166 -2.73 12.52 -9.53
C SER A 166 -1.37 12.17 -10.12
N LYS A 167 -0.42 11.77 -9.25
CA LYS A 167 0.94 11.40 -9.60
C LYS A 167 1.48 10.30 -8.67
N THR A 168 2.28 9.40 -9.22
CA THR A 168 3.08 8.41 -8.49
C THR A 168 4.55 8.87 -8.47
N SER A 169 5.27 8.54 -7.41
CA SER A 169 6.71 8.86 -7.24
C SER A 169 7.57 7.61 -7.13
N VAL A 170 7.00 6.44 -7.38
CA VAL A 170 7.67 5.14 -7.37
C VAL A 170 7.52 4.48 -8.75
N PRO A 171 8.47 3.65 -9.19
CA PRO A 171 8.40 2.99 -10.49
C PRO A 171 7.31 1.90 -10.52
N ASP A 172 7.05 1.32 -11.69
CA ASP A 172 6.03 0.28 -11.93
C ASP A 172 6.51 -1.15 -11.55
N HIS A 173 7.73 -1.26 -11.04
CA HIS A 173 8.31 -2.47 -10.47
C HIS A 173 8.59 -2.29 -8.98
N TRP A 174 8.66 -3.42 -8.26
CA TRP A 174 8.92 -3.42 -6.83
C TRP A 174 10.26 -2.78 -6.49
N THR A 175 10.22 -1.73 -5.67
CA THR A 175 11.40 -0.99 -5.20
C THR A 175 11.33 -0.82 -3.69
N SER A 176 12.47 -0.99 -3.02
CA SER A 176 12.57 -0.74 -1.58
C SER A 176 12.28 0.72 -1.25
N ILE A 177 11.44 0.94 -0.24
CA ILE A 177 11.02 2.27 0.19
C ILE A 177 11.15 2.38 1.72
N LYS A 178 11.54 3.56 2.19
CA LYS A 178 11.61 3.86 3.63
C LYS A 178 10.33 4.56 4.07
N ALA A 179 9.93 4.33 5.32
CA ALA A 179 8.84 5.08 5.94
C ALA A 179 9.10 6.60 5.82
N GLY A 180 8.06 7.37 5.53
CA GLY A 180 8.14 8.82 5.31
C GLY A 180 8.64 9.23 3.91
N ALA A 181 9.14 8.31 3.09
CA ALA A 181 9.51 8.63 1.72
C ALA A 181 8.27 8.97 0.89
N ARG A 182 8.36 9.98 0.04
CA ARG A 182 7.26 10.40 -0.82
C ARG A 182 6.96 9.33 -1.88
N ILE A 183 5.70 8.91 -1.96
CA ILE A 183 5.26 7.87 -2.90
C ILE A 183 4.27 8.37 -3.95
N GLY A 184 3.64 9.52 -3.74
CA GLY A 184 2.69 10.09 -4.69
C GLY A 184 2.01 11.35 -4.18
N ALA A 185 0.89 11.68 -4.81
CA ALA A 185 0.04 12.78 -4.42
C ALA A 185 -1.44 12.45 -4.64
N VAL A 186 -2.30 12.92 -3.73
CA VAL A 186 -3.77 12.84 -3.82
C VAL A 186 -4.24 13.34 -5.18
N GLY A 187 -5.28 12.72 -5.70
CA GLY A 187 -5.83 13.11 -6.99
C GLY A 187 -7.31 12.83 -7.13
N LYS A 188 -7.68 12.59 -8.39
CA LYS A 188 -9.05 12.38 -8.85
C LYS A 188 -9.09 11.48 -10.08
N THR A 189 -8.17 10.51 -10.16
CA THR A 189 -8.08 9.58 -11.30
C THR A 189 -8.92 8.33 -11.09
N GLY A 190 -9.24 7.59 -12.16
CA GLY A 190 -10.13 6.43 -12.08
C GLY A 190 -11.59 6.84 -11.93
N ASN A 191 -12.38 6.07 -11.19
CA ASN A 191 -13.80 6.37 -10.96
C ASN A 191 -14.02 7.67 -10.16
N ALA A 192 -13.01 8.12 -9.40
CA ALA A 192 -13.05 9.39 -8.67
C ALA A 192 -13.13 10.61 -9.60
N SER A 193 -12.82 10.46 -10.89
CA SER A 193 -12.93 11.55 -11.88
C SER A 193 -14.36 12.04 -12.11
N GLY A 194 -15.37 11.32 -11.58
CA GLY A 194 -16.76 11.72 -11.66
C GLY A 194 -17.01 13.13 -11.11
N PRO A 195 -17.91 13.93 -11.73
CA PRO A 195 -18.14 15.32 -11.33
C PRO A 195 -18.73 15.46 -9.92
N LYS A 196 -19.46 14.43 -9.46
CA LYS A 196 -20.11 14.37 -8.15
C LYS A 196 -19.18 13.93 -7.01
N ILE A 197 -18.00 13.41 -7.33
CA ILE A 197 -17.04 12.90 -6.36
C ILE A 197 -16.03 14.01 -6.07
N LYS A 198 -15.75 14.32 -4.81
CA LYS A 198 -14.69 15.27 -4.44
C LYS A 198 -13.31 14.58 -4.46
N PRO A 199 -12.21 15.32 -4.71
CA PRO A 199 -10.86 14.78 -4.62
C PRO A 199 -10.57 14.10 -3.27
N HIS A 200 -9.90 12.95 -3.29
CA HIS A 200 -9.58 12.19 -2.07
C HIS A 200 -8.47 11.17 -2.34
N LEU A 201 -7.88 10.67 -1.26
CA LEU A 201 -7.14 9.42 -1.26
C LEU A 201 -8.10 8.28 -0.94
N HIS A 202 -8.21 7.29 -1.80
CA HIS A 202 -8.77 6.00 -1.42
C HIS A 202 -7.64 5.12 -0.88
N LEU A 203 -7.75 4.73 0.39
CA LEU A 203 -6.75 3.93 1.09
C LEU A 203 -7.34 2.57 1.45
N GLU A 204 -6.64 1.48 1.14
CA GLU A 204 -6.99 0.13 1.61
C GLU A 204 -5.82 -0.51 2.34
N MET A 205 -6.14 -1.34 3.34
CA MET A 205 -5.16 -2.16 4.04
C MET A 205 -5.62 -3.61 4.07
N ILE A 206 -4.77 -4.49 3.54
CA ILE A 206 -5.01 -5.92 3.46
C ILE A 206 -3.93 -6.65 4.24
N VAL A 207 -4.31 -7.39 5.27
CA VAL A 207 -3.40 -8.27 6.03
C VAL A 207 -3.15 -9.56 5.26
N ARG A 208 -1.90 -10.00 5.23
CA ARG A 208 -1.44 -11.24 4.58
C ARG A 208 -0.43 -11.96 5.48
N GLU A 209 -0.34 -13.26 5.30
CA GLU A 209 0.48 -14.20 6.06
C GLU A 209 1.98 -14.16 5.72
N SER A 210 2.38 -13.47 4.64
CA SER A 210 3.79 -13.33 4.26
C SER A 210 4.02 -12.15 3.30
N GLU A 211 5.29 -11.73 3.16
CA GLU A 211 5.68 -10.70 2.19
C GLU A 211 5.27 -11.11 0.77
N LYS A 212 5.57 -12.35 0.37
CA LYS A 212 5.24 -12.87 -0.96
C LYS A 212 3.74 -12.73 -1.25
N SER A 213 2.93 -13.17 -0.31
CA SER A 213 1.47 -13.11 -0.39
C SER A 213 0.96 -11.66 -0.48
N ALA A 214 1.56 -10.73 0.27
CA ALA A 214 1.27 -9.30 0.19
C ALA A 214 1.68 -8.67 -1.15
N LEU A 215 2.82 -9.05 -1.73
CA LEU A 215 3.26 -8.60 -3.06
C LEU A 215 2.32 -9.10 -4.17
N GLU A 216 1.70 -10.26 -3.99
CA GLU A 216 0.75 -10.85 -4.94
C GLU A 216 -0.68 -10.33 -4.77
N GLU A 217 -0.97 -9.50 -3.75
CA GLU A 217 -2.31 -8.97 -3.49
C GLU A 217 -2.84 -8.13 -4.68
N ARG A 218 -4.08 -8.42 -5.06
CA ARG A 218 -4.77 -7.80 -6.21
C ARG A 218 -5.96 -6.94 -5.81
N HIS A 219 -6.13 -6.63 -4.53
CA HIS A 219 -7.26 -5.93 -3.90
C HIS A 219 -8.63 -6.64 -4.01
N SER A 220 -8.78 -7.63 -4.89
CA SER A 220 -10.04 -8.32 -5.21
C SER A 220 -10.04 -9.78 -4.76
N GLY A 221 -11.24 -10.35 -4.66
CA GLY A 221 -11.44 -11.77 -4.28
C GLY A 221 -11.29 -12.07 -2.79
N SER A 222 -11.85 -13.22 -2.40
CA SER A 222 -11.61 -13.86 -1.11
C SER A 222 -10.32 -14.70 -1.18
N GLN A 223 -9.60 -14.78 -0.06
CA GLN A 223 -8.40 -15.60 0.12
C GLN A 223 -8.52 -16.25 1.51
N PRO A 224 -8.81 -17.55 1.63
CA PRO A 224 -9.02 -18.21 2.91
C PRO A 224 -7.81 -18.13 3.85
N GLU A 225 -6.59 -18.34 3.36
CA GLU A 225 -5.36 -18.26 4.16
C GLU A 225 -5.13 -16.86 4.74
N ALA A 226 -5.44 -15.82 3.96
CA ALA A 226 -5.37 -14.44 4.44
C ALA A 226 -6.43 -14.14 5.52
N LYS A 227 -7.49 -14.95 5.62
CA LYS A 227 -8.49 -14.81 6.69
C LYS A 227 -7.88 -15.18 8.04
N GLU A 228 -7.09 -16.25 8.11
CA GLU A 228 -6.42 -16.69 9.35
C GLU A 228 -5.39 -15.67 9.81
N ALA A 229 -4.56 -15.17 8.89
CA ALA A 229 -3.64 -14.06 9.17
C ALA A 229 -4.38 -12.80 9.68
N ALA A 230 -5.53 -12.49 9.08
CA ALA A 230 -6.34 -11.38 9.54
C ALA A 230 -6.99 -11.66 10.90
N ASP A 231 -7.49 -12.88 11.17
CA ASP A 231 -8.01 -13.27 12.48
C ASP A 231 -6.96 -12.98 13.56
N ARG A 232 -5.72 -13.44 13.34
CA ARG A 232 -4.61 -13.20 14.26
C ARG A 232 -4.27 -11.72 14.43
N PHE A 233 -4.21 -10.98 13.32
CA PHE A 233 -3.99 -9.54 13.37
C PHE A 233 -5.05 -8.80 14.20
N PHE A 234 -6.32 -9.15 14.06
CA PHE A 234 -7.40 -8.47 14.80
C PHE A 234 -7.40 -8.82 16.28
N GLU A 235 -7.05 -10.04 16.68
CA GLU A 235 -6.82 -10.37 18.10
C GLU A 235 -5.73 -9.48 18.70
N LEU A 236 -4.59 -9.36 18.02
CA LEU A 236 -3.47 -8.52 18.45
C LEU A 236 -3.82 -7.03 18.45
N LEU A 237 -4.57 -6.57 17.45
CA LEU A 237 -5.05 -5.19 17.36
C LEU A 237 -5.97 -4.84 18.53
N ASP A 238 -6.89 -5.74 18.89
CA ASP A 238 -7.78 -5.55 20.03
C ASP A 238 -7.00 -5.51 21.34
N GLU A 239 -6.14 -6.50 21.58
CA GLU A 239 -5.36 -6.65 22.81
C GLU A 239 -4.39 -5.48 23.03
N HIS A 240 -3.61 -5.14 22.01
CA HIS A 240 -2.50 -4.20 22.17
C HIS A 240 -2.87 -2.76 21.85
N CYS A 241 -3.98 -2.53 21.14
CA CYS A 241 -4.40 -1.18 20.75
C CYS A 241 -5.82 -0.81 21.17
N LEU A 242 -6.85 -1.51 20.68
CA LEU A 242 -8.23 -0.99 20.77
C LEU A 242 -8.75 -0.98 22.21
N GLU A 243 -8.53 -2.05 22.98
CA GLU A 243 -8.92 -2.13 24.38
C GLU A 243 -8.16 -1.10 25.25
N PRO A 244 -6.81 -1.00 25.18
CA PRO A 244 -6.06 0.05 25.86
C PRO A 244 -6.48 1.48 25.49
N ALA A 245 -6.77 1.73 24.22
CA ALA A 245 -7.24 3.02 23.72
C ALA A 245 -8.70 3.32 24.08
N LYS A 246 -9.42 2.34 24.63
CA LYS A 246 -10.89 2.37 24.80
C LYS A 246 -11.58 2.82 23.52
N PHE A 247 -11.11 2.29 22.40
CA PHE A 247 -11.60 2.62 21.08
C PHE A 247 -13.03 2.08 20.90
N LYS A 248 -13.88 2.88 20.27
CA LYS A 248 -15.27 2.52 19.96
C LYS A 248 -15.58 2.92 18.54
N THR A 249 -16.12 1.99 17.76
CA THR A 249 -16.61 2.25 16.42
C THR A 249 -18.13 2.43 16.41
N GLN A 250 -18.61 3.43 15.67
CA GLN A 250 -19.99 3.54 15.20
C GLN A 250 -20.11 3.03 13.75
N ALA A 251 -18.98 2.77 13.07
CA ALA A 251 -18.97 2.02 11.82
C ALA A 251 -19.39 0.56 12.06
N PRO A 252 -19.97 -0.13 11.04
CA PRO A 252 -20.55 -1.47 11.23
C PRO A 252 -19.56 -2.53 11.72
N ASP A 253 -18.29 -2.39 11.34
CA ASP A 253 -17.18 -3.27 11.71
C ASP A 253 -15.87 -2.56 11.32
N VAL A 254 -14.76 -2.94 11.94
CA VAL A 254 -13.40 -2.51 11.58
C VAL A 254 -12.71 -3.52 10.66
N ARG A 255 -13.40 -4.62 10.35
CA ARG A 255 -12.92 -5.74 9.53
C ARG A 255 -13.84 -6.07 8.36
N ARG A 256 -13.25 -6.55 7.26
CA ARG A 256 -13.92 -7.37 6.25
C ARG A 256 -12.99 -8.42 5.68
N GLU A 257 -13.19 -9.68 6.07
CA GLU A 257 -12.32 -10.80 5.70
C GLU A 257 -10.86 -10.49 6.08
N ARG A 258 -10.00 -10.28 5.09
CA ARG A 258 -8.58 -9.91 5.19
C ARG A 258 -8.31 -8.40 5.18
N ARG A 259 -9.36 -7.58 5.04
CA ARG A 259 -9.26 -6.12 4.98
C ARG A 259 -9.48 -5.54 6.36
N ALA A 260 -8.65 -4.58 6.70
CA ALA A 260 -8.77 -3.80 7.91
C ALA A 260 -9.10 -2.35 7.59
N ASP A 261 -9.89 -1.73 8.46
CA ASP A 261 -10.16 -0.30 8.42
C ASP A 261 -8.84 0.48 8.55
N PRO A 262 -8.39 1.19 7.49
CA PRO A 262 -7.10 1.87 7.52
C PRO A 262 -7.00 2.95 8.58
N PHE A 263 -8.12 3.56 9.00
CA PHE A 263 -8.11 4.53 10.09
C PHE A 263 -7.65 3.87 11.39
N VAL A 264 -8.23 2.71 11.70
CA VAL A 264 -7.94 1.95 12.92
C VAL A 264 -6.50 1.45 12.91
N VAL A 265 -6.02 0.91 11.78
CA VAL A 265 -4.64 0.42 11.68
C VAL A 265 -3.63 1.56 11.85
N LEU A 266 -3.80 2.68 11.16
CA LEU A 266 -2.87 3.82 11.25
C LEU A 266 -2.86 4.43 12.65
N MET A 267 -4.03 4.57 13.27
CA MET A 267 -4.14 5.03 14.65
C MET A 267 -3.28 4.22 15.62
N CYS A 268 -3.19 2.90 15.41
CA CYS A 268 -2.41 1.99 16.24
C CYS A 268 -0.94 1.88 15.84
N ALA A 269 -0.61 1.99 14.56
CA ALA A 269 0.73 1.66 14.05
C ALA A 269 1.61 2.89 13.79
N ALA A 270 1.00 4.05 13.52
CA ALA A 270 1.69 5.20 12.96
C ALA A 270 1.91 6.35 13.96
N LYS A 271 3.03 7.05 13.76
CA LYS A 271 3.37 8.30 14.44
C LYS A 271 2.41 9.39 14.04
N PRO A 272 1.92 10.22 14.99
CA PRO A 272 1.03 11.33 14.69
C PRO A 272 1.53 12.22 13.54
N LYS A 273 0.68 12.44 12.56
CA LYS A 273 0.93 13.39 11.48
C LYS A 273 1.11 14.82 12.00
N PRO A 274 1.94 15.64 11.34
CA PRO A 274 2.08 17.04 11.70
C PRO A 274 0.78 17.80 11.42
N GLU A 275 0.49 18.81 12.23
CA GLU A 275 -0.58 19.77 11.94
C GLU A 275 -0.07 20.80 10.95
N LEU A 276 -0.75 20.86 9.81
CA LEU A 276 -0.35 21.68 8.68
C LEU A 276 -1.52 22.55 8.22
N THR A 277 -1.23 23.78 7.78
CA THR A 277 -2.21 24.67 7.16
C THR A 277 -2.74 24.04 5.87
N THR A 278 -4.05 24.08 5.66
CA THR A 278 -4.62 23.69 4.36
C THR A 278 -4.56 24.87 3.39
N PRO A 279 -4.24 24.66 2.10
CA PRO A 279 -4.39 25.69 1.07
C PRO A 279 -5.81 26.27 1.02
N GLU A 280 -5.91 27.59 0.88
CA GLU A 280 -7.18 28.31 0.71
C GLU A 280 -7.83 28.01 -0.65
N GLY A 281 -9.16 28.18 -0.75
CA GLY A 281 -9.90 28.15 -2.02
C GLY A 281 -10.41 26.79 -2.50
N GLN A 282 -10.06 25.67 -1.84
CA GLN A 282 -10.70 24.38 -2.09
C GLN A 282 -11.75 24.09 -1.01
N ASP A 283 -13.00 24.47 -1.26
CA ASP A 283 -14.08 24.08 -0.36
C ASP A 283 -14.42 22.59 -0.51
N LEU A 284 -13.79 21.79 0.36
CA LEU A 284 -14.09 20.39 0.57
C LEU A 284 -15.04 20.18 1.75
N ARG A 285 -15.34 21.23 2.53
CA ARG A 285 -16.14 21.10 3.76
C ARG A 285 -17.55 20.61 3.48
N SER A 286 -18.10 20.93 2.31
CA SER A 286 -19.42 20.45 1.88
C SER A 286 -19.50 18.92 1.76
N ALA A 287 -18.36 18.24 1.64
CA ALA A 287 -18.26 16.79 1.50
C ALA A 287 -17.58 16.12 2.70
N GLN A 288 -17.40 16.86 3.79
CA GLN A 288 -16.70 16.39 4.98
C GLN A 288 -17.66 15.72 5.95
N VAL A 289 -17.25 14.53 6.39
CA VAL A 289 -17.75 13.89 7.60
C VAL A 289 -16.60 13.78 8.60
N LYS A 290 -16.86 14.20 9.84
CA LYS A 290 -15.88 14.12 10.92
C LYS A 290 -15.59 12.66 11.29
N TRP A 291 -14.35 12.37 11.67
CA TRP A 291 -13.95 11.05 12.16
C TRP A 291 -14.71 10.68 13.43
N SER A 292 -15.01 11.66 14.29
CA SER A 292 -15.82 11.52 15.51
C SER A 292 -17.27 11.07 15.29
N SER A 293 -17.75 11.09 14.04
CA SER A 293 -19.06 10.50 13.70
C SER A 293 -19.03 8.99 13.53
N LEU A 294 -17.86 8.41 13.26
CA LEU A 294 -17.66 6.97 13.04
C LEU A 294 -16.81 6.32 14.13
N TYR A 295 -15.98 7.09 14.84
CA TYR A 295 -15.07 6.56 15.84
C TYR A 295 -15.04 7.44 17.09
N SER A 296 -14.75 6.83 18.23
CA SER A 296 -14.33 7.54 19.44
C SER A 296 -13.26 6.74 20.16
N ALA A 297 -12.43 7.43 20.95
CA ALA A 297 -11.37 6.81 21.72
C ALA A 297 -11.13 7.58 23.01
N LYS A 298 -10.54 6.93 24.01
CA LYS A 298 -10.03 7.61 25.19
C LYS A 298 -8.54 7.86 25.01
N GLY A 299 -8.12 9.09 25.24
CA GLY A 299 -6.70 9.45 25.28
C GLY A 299 -6.14 10.13 24.03
N PHE A 300 -7.01 10.37 23.04
CA PHE A 300 -6.60 10.77 21.70
C PHE A 300 -7.80 11.35 20.94
N ASP A 301 -7.61 12.49 20.26
CA ASP A 301 -8.65 13.13 19.44
C ASP A 301 -8.69 12.48 18.05
N VAL A 302 -9.81 11.82 17.73
CA VAL A 302 -10.06 11.16 16.45
C VAL A 302 -10.21 12.15 15.30
N ASP A 303 -10.65 13.39 15.55
CA ASP A 303 -10.85 14.40 14.50
C ASP A 303 -9.54 15.01 14.00
N ARG A 304 -8.41 14.69 14.66
CA ARG A 304 -7.07 14.93 14.09
C ARG A 304 -6.73 13.98 12.94
N GLY A 305 -7.58 12.98 12.66
CA GLY A 305 -7.42 12.04 11.57
C GLY A 305 -6.56 10.82 11.93
N PRO A 306 -6.37 9.91 10.96
CA PRO A 306 -5.48 8.77 11.14
C PRO A 306 -4.08 9.29 11.43
N ARG A 307 -3.50 8.78 12.51
CA ARG A 307 -2.22 9.25 13.02
C ARG A 307 -1.11 9.00 12.04
#